data_AF-A0A4U5P9H4-F1
#
_entry.id   AF-A0A4U5P9H4-F1
#
_cell.length_a   1.000
_cell.length_b   1.000
_cell.length_c   1.000
_cell.angle_alpha   90.00
_cell.angle_beta   90.00
_cell.angle_gamma   90.00
#
_symmetry.space_group_name_H-M   'P 1'
#
loop_
_entity.id
_entity.type
_entity.pdbx_description
1 polymer ?
#
loop_
_entity_poly.entity_id
_entity_poly.type
_entity_poly.pdbx_seq_one_letter_code
_entity_poly.pdbx_strand_id
1 'polypeptide(L)'
;MNILFGVIGLTCLVAGTPLLYFLHISGIEKITPWPTEDEWVVLLASGIFGTVISDYLCLYASALTGSLTASLSFTLSIPFSMIADVLFRHRPPTSLQIIAAIPIVLSFVGAALLGRSMASSTNVVTGIGKLNAGDIEMKSDFERENLIHAVYDKDDEDDDEESRNLV
;
A
#
# COMPACT_ATOMS: atom_id res chain seq x y z
N MET A 1 -1.49 12.80 -16.61
CA MET A 1 -1.28 13.32 -15.25
C MET A 1 0.19 13.72 -15.08
N ASN A 2 0.76 14.52 -16.00
CA ASN A 2 2.22 14.77 -16.07
C ASN A 2 2.63 16.21 -15.74
N ILE A 3 1.72 17.17 -15.93
CA ILE A 3 2.03 18.60 -15.69
C ILE A 3 1.90 19.01 -14.22
N LEU A 4 0.97 18.38 -13.47
CA LEU A 4 0.71 18.75 -12.08
C LEU A 4 1.90 18.45 -11.17
N PHE A 5 2.56 17.30 -11.35
CA PHE A 5 3.72 16.92 -10.55
C PHE A 5 4.89 17.91 -10.71
N GLY A 6 5.17 18.33 -11.95
CA GLY A 6 6.19 19.34 -12.24
C GLY A 6 5.83 20.72 -11.67
N VAL A 7 4.56 21.12 -11.76
CA VAL A 7 4.09 22.40 -11.20
C VAL A 7 4.13 22.41 -9.67
N ILE A 8 3.86 21.29 -9.00
CA ILE A 8 3.94 21.18 -7.52
C ILE A 8 5.39 21.31 -7.06
N GLY A 9 6.33 20.65 -7.74
CA GLY A 9 7.76 20.82 -7.50
C GLY A 9 8.23 22.26 -7.76
N LEU A 10 7.82 22.86 -8.88
CA LEU A 10 8.12 24.25 -9.21
C LEU A 10 7.52 25.21 -8.18
N THR A 11 6.30 24.97 -7.71
CA THR A 11 5.63 25.78 -6.69
C THR A 11 6.34 25.64 -5.34
N CYS A 12 6.81 24.44 -4.99
CA CYS A 12 7.59 24.24 -3.77
C CYS A 12 8.96 24.94 -3.84
N LEU A 13 9.61 24.96 -5.01
CA LEU A 13 10.86 25.70 -5.22
C LEU A 13 10.60 27.21 -5.18
N VAL A 14 9.60 27.71 -5.91
CA VAL A 14 9.21 29.12 -5.98
C VAL A 14 8.63 29.65 -4.66
N ALA A 15 8.00 28.83 -3.82
CA ALA A 15 7.50 29.21 -2.50
C ALA A 15 8.53 28.96 -1.39
N GLY A 16 9.37 27.94 -1.53
CA GLY A 16 10.44 27.59 -0.60
C GLY A 16 11.62 28.56 -0.65
N THR A 17 12.03 29.02 -1.84
CA THR A 17 13.09 30.03 -2.01
C THR A 17 12.77 31.37 -1.32
N PRO A 18 11.58 31.99 -1.46
CA PRO A 18 11.25 33.22 -0.75
C PRO A 18 11.05 32.97 0.75
N LEU A 19 10.61 31.78 1.18
CA LEU A 19 10.54 31.43 2.59
C LEU A 19 11.95 31.38 3.22
N LEU A 20 12.92 30.77 2.54
CA LEU A 20 14.34 30.77 2.92
C LEU A 20 14.93 32.18 2.94
N TYR A 21 14.60 33.00 1.93
CA TYR A 21 15.03 34.38 1.85
C TYR A 21 14.42 35.25 2.97
N PHE A 22 13.16 35.02 3.32
CA PHE A 22 12.49 35.69 4.43
C PHE A 22 13.10 35.30 5.78
N LEU A 23 13.44 34.02 5.95
CA LEU A 23 14.10 33.52 7.16
C LEU A 23 15.51 34.10 7.32
N HIS A 24 16.21 34.35 6.20
CA HIS A 24 17.48 35.09 6.18
C HIS A 24 17.32 36.52 6.70
N ILE A 25 16.29 37.23 6.24
CA ILE A 25 15.99 38.60 6.66
C ILE A 25 15.58 38.67 8.13
N SER A 26 14.84 37.67 8.63
CA SER A 26 14.47 37.58 10.06
C SER A 26 15.66 37.33 10.98
N GLY A 27 16.86 37.02 10.47
CA GLY A 27 18.09 36.90 11.27
C GLY A 27 18.11 35.73 12.27
N ILE A 28 17.16 34.80 12.15
CA ILE A 28 16.98 33.63 13.04
C ILE A 28 18.07 32.58 12.76
N GLU A 29 18.55 32.49 11.53
CA GLU A 29 19.77 31.76 11.14
C GLU A 29 20.59 32.61 10.16
N LYS A 30 21.82 32.97 10.53
CA LYS A 30 22.78 33.55 9.59
C LYS A 30 23.15 32.48 8.57
N ILE A 31 22.69 32.61 7.31
CA ILE A 31 23.05 31.75 6.17
C ILE A 31 24.50 32.02 5.71
N THR A 32 25.40 32.26 6.67
CA THR A 32 26.83 32.51 6.48
C THR A 32 27.51 31.55 7.44
N PRO A 33 27.81 30.33 6.97
CA PRO A 33 28.79 30.10 5.92
C PRO A 33 28.17 29.73 4.58
N TRP A 34 28.82 30.11 3.48
CA TRP A 34 28.57 29.46 2.20
C TRP A 34 28.86 27.97 2.38
N PRO A 35 27.95 27.07 1.97
CA PRO A 35 28.17 25.64 2.16
C PRO A 35 29.45 25.24 1.41
N THR A 36 30.33 24.55 2.12
CA THR A 36 31.52 23.92 1.56
C THR A 36 31.06 22.91 0.49
N GLU A 37 31.90 22.53 -0.49
CA GLU A 37 31.48 21.63 -1.59
C GLU A 37 30.81 20.33 -1.08
N ASP A 38 31.26 19.82 0.06
CA ASP A 38 30.67 18.64 0.72
C ASP A 38 29.27 18.88 1.30
N GLU A 39 29.00 20.07 1.85
CA GLU A 39 27.69 20.42 2.41
C GLU A 39 26.65 20.59 1.31
N TRP A 40 27.05 21.07 0.12
CA TRP A 40 26.19 21.07 -1.05
C TRP A 40 25.76 19.66 -1.46
N VAL A 41 26.70 18.70 -1.45
CA VAL A 41 26.39 17.30 -1.76
C VAL A 41 25.46 16.70 -0.72
N VAL A 42 25.68 16.97 0.57
CA VAL A 42 24.79 16.48 1.64
C VAL A 42 23.41 17.12 1.54
N LEU A 43 23.30 18.41 1.22
CA LEU A 43 22.01 19.08 1.01
C LEU A 43 21.27 18.51 -0.21
N LEU A 44 21.97 18.32 -1.34
CA LEU A 44 21.38 17.72 -2.53
C LEU A 44 20.95 16.28 -2.25
N ALA A 45 21.79 15.49 -1.59
CA ALA A 45 21.49 14.13 -1.22
C ALA A 45 20.30 14.06 -0.25
N SER A 46 20.22 14.95 0.74
CA SER A 46 19.10 15.03 1.69
C SER A 46 17.79 15.40 0.97
N GLY A 47 17.84 16.27 -0.04
CA GLY A 47 16.67 16.60 -0.86
C GLY A 47 16.23 15.44 -1.77
N ILE A 48 17.19 14.79 -2.44
CA ILE A 48 16.89 13.68 -3.36
C ILE A 48 16.44 12.44 -2.59
N PHE A 49 17.23 11.99 -1.60
CA PHE A 49 16.92 10.79 -0.82
C PHE A 49 15.84 11.03 0.23
N GLY A 50 15.88 12.17 0.92
CA GLY A 50 14.95 12.47 2.01
C GLY A 50 13.58 12.94 1.53
N THR A 51 13.48 13.58 0.37
CA THR A 51 12.21 14.13 -0.13
C THR A 51 11.72 13.37 -1.37
N VAL A 52 12.47 13.37 -2.48
CA VAL A 52 11.98 12.81 -3.75
C VAL A 52 11.78 11.29 -3.66
N ILE A 53 12.79 10.57 -3.16
CA ILE A 53 12.74 9.11 -3.03
C ILE A 53 11.75 8.69 -1.93
N SER A 54 11.73 9.41 -0.81
CA SER A 54 10.80 9.15 0.30
C SER A 54 9.33 9.28 -0.12
N ASP A 55 8.98 10.36 -0.82
CA ASP A 55 7.62 10.58 -1.31
C ASP A 55 7.24 9.56 -2.38
N TYR A 56 8.16 9.19 -3.26
CA TYR A 56 7.92 8.14 -4.26
C TYR A 56 7.67 6.78 -3.60
N LEU A 57 8.47 6.39 -2.62
CA LEU A 57 8.27 5.16 -1.86
C LEU A 57 6.95 5.19 -1.09
N CYS A 58 6.59 6.33 -0.50
CA CYS A 58 5.34 6.51 0.23
C CYS A 58 4.11 6.39 -0.67
N LEU A 59 4.16 6.96 -1.88
CA LEU A 59 3.12 6.82 -2.89
C LEU A 59 3.02 5.37 -3.38
N TYR A 60 4.16 4.73 -3.64
CA TYR A 60 4.20 3.33 -4.05
C TYR A 60 3.65 2.39 -2.96
N ALA A 61 4.02 2.61 -1.69
CA ALA A 61 3.49 1.87 -0.55
C ALA A 61 1.98 2.09 -0.39
N SER A 62 1.52 3.33 -0.51
CA SER A 62 0.08 3.66 -0.45
C SER A 62 -0.70 3.01 -1.59
N ALA A 63 -0.09 2.84 -2.77
CA ALA A 63 -0.69 2.14 -3.89
C ALA A 63 -0.75 0.61 -3.68
N LEU A 64 0.20 0.03 -2.94
CA LEU A 64 0.29 -1.42 -2.71
C LEU A 64 -0.51 -1.92 -1.50
N THR A 65 -0.44 -1.22 -0.35
CA THR A 65 -1.05 -1.65 0.92
C THR A 65 -2.12 -0.69 1.45
N GLY A 66 -2.33 0.44 0.78
CA GLY A 66 -3.31 1.47 1.15
C GLY A 66 -2.71 2.60 2.00
N SER A 67 -3.30 3.78 1.89
CA SER A 67 -2.84 5.01 2.59
C SER A 67 -2.76 4.85 4.12
N LEU A 68 -3.52 3.93 4.71
CA LEU A 68 -3.48 3.64 6.14
C LEU A 68 -2.09 3.21 6.61
N THR A 69 -1.46 2.26 5.89
CA THR A 69 -0.13 1.74 6.26
C THR A 69 0.96 2.80 6.08
N ALA A 70 0.80 3.71 5.11
CA ALA A 70 1.70 4.85 4.94
C ALA A 70 1.62 5.84 6.10
N SER A 71 0.42 6.21 6.56
CA SER A 71 0.24 7.07 7.73
C SER A 71 0.79 6.44 9.01
N LEU A 72 0.63 5.13 9.18
CA LEU A 72 1.22 4.39 10.30
C LEU A 72 2.75 4.44 10.26
N SER A 73 3.38 4.31 9.08
CA SER A 73 4.84 4.41 8.96
C SER A 73 5.37 5.79 9.36
N PHE A 74 4.71 6.87 8.92
CA PHE A 74 5.11 8.23 9.30
C PHE A 74 4.97 8.45 10.81
N THR A 75 3.89 7.93 11.41
CA THR A 75 3.65 7.99 12.85
C THR A 75 4.67 7.16 13.64
N LEU A 76 5.06 5.98 13.13
CA LEU A 76 6.04 5.08 13.74
C LEU A 76 7.49 5.58 13.57
N SER A 77 7.75 6.44 12.59
CA SER A 77 9.06 7.06 12.42
C SER A 77 9.48 7.88 13.65
N ILE A 78 8.53 8.49 14.36
CA ILE A 78 8.79 9.27 15.58
C ILE A 78 9.29 8.38 16.73
N PRO A 79 8.57 7.33 17.18
CA PRO A 79 9.07 6.44 18.23
C PRO A 79 10.29 5.63 17.77
N PHE A 80 10.40 5.30 16.48
CA PHE A 80 11.60 4.64 15.96
C PHE A 80 12.84 5.53 16.07
N SER A 81 12.70 6.83 15.77
CA SER A 81 13.76 7.81 15.99
C SER A 81 14.15 7.91 17.47
N MET A 82 13.18 7.86 18.39
CA MET A 82 13.48 7.84 19.83
C MET A 82 14.27 6.60 20.24
N ILE A 83 13.90 5.42 19.75
CA ILE A 83 14.63 4.17 20.02
C ILE A 83 16.04 4.25 19.45
N ALA A 84 16.20 4.77 18.23
CA ALA A 84 17.50 4.99 17.60
C ALA A 84 18.37 5.95 18.43
N ASP A 85 17.82 7.06 18.92
CA ASP A 85 18.54 8.00 19.77
C ASP A 85 19.01 7.37 21.09
N VAL A 86 18.16 6.55 21.73
CA VAL A 86 18.55 5.82 22.95
C VAL A 86 19.66 4.81 22.66
N LEU A 87 19.60 4.11 21.52
CA LEU A 87 20.57 3.08 21.13
C LEU A 87 21.92 3.68 20.73
N PHE A 88 21.94 4.80 20.00
CA PHE A 88 23.17 5.42 19.48
C PHE A 88 23.79 6.48 20.42
N ARG A 89 23.00 7.24 21.18
CA ARG A 89 23.50 8.33 22.03
C ARG A 89 23.54 8.03 23.52
N HIS A 90 23.01 6.87 23.98
CA HIS A 90 22.94 6.48 25.41
C HIS A 90 22.39 7.59 26.35
N ARG A 91 21.64 8.57 25.81
CA ARG A 91 20.99 9.61 26.61
C ARG A 91 19.64 9.07 27.08
N PRO A 92 19.31 9.16 28.38
CA PRO A 92 18.01 8.73 28.85
C PRO A 92 16.93 9.59 28.20
N PRO A 93 15.87 8.97 27.65
CA PRO A 93 14.81 9.68 26.97
C PRO A 93 14.11 10.62 27.94
N THR A 94 13.77 11.82 27.47
CA THR A 94 13.09 12.82 28.31
C THR A 94 11.72 12.27 28.70
N SER A 95 11.24 12.53 29.93
CA SER A 95 9.94 12.01 30.41
C SER A 95 8.77 12.30 29.46
N LEU A 96 8.85 13.41 28.71
CA LEU A 96 7.87 13.84 27.73
C LEU A 96 7.87 12.97 26.45
N GLN A 97 9.03 12.44 26.05
CA GLN A 97 9.17 11.49 24.93
C GLN A 97 8.55 10.13 25.28
N ILE A 98 8.76 9.68 26.52
CA ILE A 98 8.17 8.42 27.02
C ILE A 98 6.64 8.53 27.03
N ILE A 99 6.10 9.65 27.53
CA ILE A 99 4.64 9.90 27.52
C ILE A 99 4.08 9.91 26.10
N ALA A 100 4.80 10.48 25.12
CA ALA A 100 4.36 10.51 23.73
C ALA A 100 4.44 9.12 23.04
N ALA A 101 5.43 8.30 23.38
CA ALA A 101 5.62 6.99 22.78
C ALA A 101 4.50 5.99 23.17
N ILE A 102 3.98 6.07 24.40
CA ILE A 102 2.96 5.14 24.92
C ILE A 102 1.69 5.09 24.04
N PRO A 103 0.97 6.21 23.78
CA PRO A 103 -0.25 6.18 22.96
C PRO A 103 0.05 5.84 21.49
N ILE A 104 1.21 6.22 20.96
CA ILE A 104 1.60 5.89 19.58
C ILE A 104 1.81 4.39 19.41
N VAL A 105 2.55 3.76 20.32
CA VAL A 105 2.76 2.30 20.31
C VAL A 105 1.45 1.56 20.56
N LEU A 106 0.63 2.03 21.48
CA LEU A 106 -0.69 1.44 21.75
C LEU A 106 -1.61 1.50 20.52
N SER A 107 -1.65 2.64 19.84
CA SER A 107 -2.42 2.84 18.61
C SER A 107 -1.92 1.94 17.47
N PHE A 108 -0.59 1.85 17.30
CA PHE A 108 0.02 0.97 16.29
C PHE A 108 -0.28 -0.51 16.54
N VAL A 109 -0.14 -0.97 17.79
CA VAL A 109 -0.47 -2.35 18.17
C VAL A 109 -1.96 -2.63 17.97
N GLY A 110 -2.83 -1.68 18.32
CA GLY A 110 -4.27 -1.75 18.07
C GLY A 110 -4.60 -1.86 16.57
N ALA A 111 -3.99 -1.02 15.73
CA ALA A 111 -4.16 -1.06 14.28
C ALA A 111 -3.65 -2.39 13.69
N ALA A 112 -2.52 -2.92 14.18
CA ALA A 112 -1.98 -4.21 13.76
C ALA A 112 -2.84 -5.40 14.22
N LEU A 113 -3.51 -5.28 15.38
CA LEU A 113 -4.47 -6.26 15.90
C LEU A 113 -5.78 -6.26 15.11
N LEU A 114 -6.25 -5.09 14.69
CA LEU A 114 -7.46 -4.96 13.88
C LEU A 114 -7.21 -5.38 12.42
N GLY A 115 -6.03 -5.08 11.87
CA GLY A 115 -5.66 -5.51 10.53
C GLY A 115 -5.64 -7.04 10.39
N ARG A 116 -5.10 -7.76 11.39
CA ARG A 116 -5.10 -9.24 11.40
C ARG A 116 -6.51 -9.83 11.55
N SER A 117 -7.41 -9.20 12.31
CA SER A 117 -8.79 -9.71 12.47
C SER A 117 -9.62 -9.50 11.19
N MET A 118 -9.42 -8.37 10.51
CA MET A 118 -10.04 -8.09 9.21
C MET A 118 -9.52 -9.03 8.11
N ALA A 119 -8.22 -9.33 8.10
CA ALA A 119 -7.62 -10.31 7.20
C ALA A 119 -8.17 -11.74 7.44
N SER A 120 -8.36 -12.14 8.71
CA SER A 120 -8.95 -13.44 9.07
C SER A 120 -10.39 -13.58 8.54
N SER A 121 -11.21 -12.55 8.70
CA SER A 121 -12.61 -12.56 8.26
C SER A 121 -12.73 -12.61 6.73
N THR A 122 -11.81 -11.95 6.02
CA THR A 122 -11.79 -11.93 4.54
C THR A 122 -11.39 -13.29 3.95
N ASN A 123 -10.42 -14.00 4.55
CA ASN A 123 -10.03 -15.33 4.09
C ASN A 123 -11.15 -16.36 4.29
N VAL A 124 -11.92 -16.26 5.36
CA VAL A 124 -13.08 -17.13 5.62
C VAL A 124 -14.22 -16.86 4.62
N VAL A 125 -14.58 -15.60 4.38
CA VAL A 125 -15.63 -15.24 3.41
C VAL A 125 -15.23 -15.59 1.97
N THR A 126 -13.98 -15.34 1.59
CA THR A 126 -13.47 -15.68 0.25
C THR A 126 -13.34 -17.19 0.06
N GLY A 127 -12.95 -17.93 1.10
CA GLY A 127 -12.92 -19.39 1.10
C GLY A 127 -14.30 -20.02 0.91
N ILE A 128 -15.31 -19.50 1.62
CA ILE A 128 -16.71 -19.95 1.46
C ILE A 128 -17.24 -19.58 0.06
N GLY A 129 -16.89 -18.42 -0.48
CA GLY A 129 -17.26 -18.02 -1.84
C GLY A 129 -16.65 -18.90 -2.94
N LYS A 130 -15.39 -19.32 -2.77
CA LYS A 130 -14.72 -20.23 -3.72
C LYS A 130 -15.27 -21.65 -3.68
N LEU A 131 -15.67 -22.15 -2.51
CA LEU A 131 -16.32 -23.46 -2.39
C LEU A 131 -17.67 -23.47 -3.10
N ASN A 132 -18.52 -22.47 -2.84
CA ASN A 132 -19.82 -22.37 -3.51
C ASN A 132 -19.68 -22.21 -5.04
N ALA A 133 -18.70 -21.45 -5.53
CA ALA A 133 -18.47 -21.32 -6.97
C ALA A 133 -17.96 -22.62 -7.61
N GLY A 134 -17.03 -23.33 -6.96
CA GLY A 134 -16.51 -24.61 -7.45
C GLY A 134 -17.57 -25.71 -7.45
N ASP A 135 -18.43 -25.76 -6.43
CA ASP A 135 -19.53 -26.72 -6.34
C ASP A 135 -20.59 -26.48 -7.43
N ILE A 136 -20.87 -25.22 -7.78
CA ILE A 136 -21.80 -24.87 -8.85
C ILE A 136 -21.22 -25.20 -10.22
N GLU A 137 -19.93 -24.91 -10.46
CA GLU A 137 -19.26 -25.19 -11.73
C GLU A 137 -19.19 -26.71 -11.99
N MET A 138 -18.79 -27.49 -10.97
CA MET A 138 -18.75 -28.96 -11.04
C MET A 138 -20.13 -29.60 -11.25
N LYS A 139 -21.19 -29.05 -10.64
CA LYS A 139 -22.56 -29.53 -10.87
C LYS A 139 -23.05 -29.21 -12.27
N SER A 140 -22.68 -28.05 -12.82
CA SER A 140 -23.08 -27.64 -14.17
C SER A 140 -22.45 -28.47 -15.27
N ASP A 141 -21.18 -28.87 -15.10
CA ASP A 141 -20.48 -29.75 -16.05
C ASP A 141 -21.05 -31.17 -16.02
N PHE A 142 -21.36 -31.70 -14.83
CA PHE A 142 -22.01 -33.01 -14.70
C PHE A 142 -23.41 -33.04 -15.35
N GLU A 143 -24.18 -31.97 -15.22
CA GLU A 143 -25.52 -31.87 -15.82
C GLU A 143 -25.44 -31.72 -17.35
N ARG A 144 -24.42 -31.03 -17.87
CA ARG A 144 -24.15 -30.94 -19.32
C ARG A 144 -23.73 -32.27 -19.91
N GLU A 145 -22.86 -33.02 -19.22
CA GLU A 145 -22.38 -34.32 -19.71
C GLU A 145 -23.51 -35.36 -19.77
N ASN A 146 -24.39 -35.35 -18.76
CA ASN A 146 -25.57 -36.22 -18.74
C ASN A 146 -26.61 -35.86 -19.81
N LEU A 147 -26.77 -34.56 -20.12
CA LEU A 147 -27.65 -34.12 -21.22
C LEU A 147 -27.11 -34.51 -22.59
N ILE A 148 -25.79 -34.45 -22.81
CA ILE A 148 -25.16 -34.87 -24.06
C ILE A 148 -25.33 -36.38 -24.27
N HIS A 149 -25.15 -37.18 -23.21
CA HIS A 149 -25.32 -38.63 -23.29
C HIS A 149 -26.79 -39.04 -23.51
N ALA A 150 -27.76 -38.28 -22.98
CA ALA A 150 -29.18 -38.53 -23.20
C ALA A 150 -29.67 -38.10 -24.61
N VAL A 151 -28.97 -37.18 -25.28
CA VAL A 151 -29.26 -36.79 -26.67
C VAL A 151 -28.65 -37.80 -27.63
N TYR A 152 -27.43 -38.29 -27.37
CA TYR A 152 -26.76 -39.28 -28.22
C TYR A 152 -27.45 -40.65 -28.22
N ASP A 153 -28.03 -41.06 -27.08
CA ASP A 153 -28.81 -42.31 -26.96
C ASP A 153 -30.14 -42.28 -27.76
N LYS A 154 -30.61 -41.09 -28.15
CA LYS A 154 -31.85 -40.95 -28.94
C LYS A 154 -31.64 -40.98 -30.45
N ASP A 155 -30.46 -40.58 -30.92
CA ASP A 155 -30.20 -40.54 -32.36
C ASP A 155 -30.00 -41.96 -32.95
N ASP A 156 -29.63 -42.94 -32.13
CA ASP A 156 -29.49 -44.35 -32.54
C ASP A 156 -30.83 -45.12 -32.61
N GLU A 157 -31.94 -44.58 -32.08
CA GLU A 157 -33.26 -45.24 -32.13
C GLU A 157 -34.14 -44.81 -33.34
N ASP A 158 -33.81 -43.71 -34.04
CA ASP A 158 -34.62 -43.21 -35.16
C ASP A 158 -34.23 -43.79 -36.53
N ASP A 159 -33.02 -44.35 -36.71
CA ASP A 159 -32.58 -44.96 -37.98
C ASP A 159 -33.18 -46.36 -38.25
N ASP A 160 -33.69 -47.04 -37.21
CA ASP A 160 -34.28 -48.37 -37.33
C ASP A 160 -35.77 -48.36 -37.75
N GLU A 161 -36.44 -47.20 -37.69
CA GLU A 161 -37.86 -47.09 -38.05
C GLU A 161 -38.10 -46.64 -39.51
N GLU A 162 -37.15 -45.94 -40.15
CA GLU A 162 -37.26 -45.57 -41.58
C GLU A 162 -36.99 -46.75 -42.53
N SER A 163 -36.16 -47.72 -42.11
CA SER A 163 -35.86 -48.93 -42.89
C SER A 163 -37.00 -49.96 -42.93
N ARG A 164 -38.03 -49.82 -42.07
CA ARG A 164 -39.18 -50.75 -41.98
C ARG A 164 -40.38 -50.33 -42.83
N ASN A 165 -40.37 -49.15 -43.43
CA ASN A 165 -41.46 -48.62 -44.26
C ASN A 165 -41.19 -48.68 -45.78
N LEU A 166 -40.12 -49.34 -46.23
CA LEU A 166 -39.76 -49.48 -47.65
C LEU A 166 -39.81 -50.92 -48.20
N VAL A 167 -40.47 -51.86 -47.50
CA VAL A 167 -40.71 -53.24 -47.99
C VAL A 167 -42.20 -53.49 -48.21
#